data_AF-A0A9E3KQM8-F1
#
_entry.id   AF-A0A9E3KQM8-F1
#
_cell.length_a   1.000
_cell.length_b   1.000
_cell.length_c   1.000
_cell.angle_alpha   90.00
_cell.angle_beta   90.00
_cell.angle_gamma   90.00
#
_symmetry.space_group_name_H-M   'P 1'
#
loop_
_entity.id
_entity.type
_entity.pdbx_description
1 polymer ?
#
loop_
_entity_poly.entity_id
_entity_poly.type
_entity_poly.pdbx_seq_one_letter_code
_entity_poly.pdbx_strand_id
1 'polypeptide(L)'
;MKKTYFLTILTTILFTFNAQSTTYTSASNGNWMNFMTWSPFGVPIPGDIVIINHAVVLDTSFAYSVGSITVNASGSLIQNSPVRDIMLNGVNASFYNYGTTTIRFLYLNQGNFMNTGTFNVKSVLNNVNLYNSGNMNGVDSIYNNTGTINNNGTINVMTFYNNNIWDNYGIIKGLTTVVDSMWNQGTFTNYNGAILKADSATNNGTFVNSGTIEYFQFTNFTNGTFTNNNSLSFDDMTNFGNFTNNGLMNGSNSMWNNEIFNNTSVGQITLGNSFLNADSVSNTASFNNDGSVDIGDSFYNFNSITGSSTGQFDVVDTSYNSGTMTGSFDFCDATPPPSYPKIDWNLGTIDATITFCGLTTVAELDKSTFSVYPNPTKGIVNIGSQQQFVEVYSIDGKLLLQDFTNQINIGNYQSGMYFLIIKDQEGNQLYKEKIIKE
;
A
#
# COMPACT_ATOMS: atom_id res chain seq x y z
N MET A 1 -62.51 61.33 53.40
CA MET A 1 -62.27 59.94 52.94
C MET A 1 -60.98 59.93 52.11
N LYS A 2 -59.87 59.46 52.69
CA LYS A 2 -58.63 59.15 51.98
C LYS A 2 -58.61 57.64 51.80
N LYS A 3 -58.46 57.12 50.57
CA LYS A 3 -58.25 55.69 50.33
C LYS A 3 -56.79 55.48 49.92
N THR A 4 -56.10 54.73 50.77
CA THR A 4 -54.70 54.31 50.65
C THR A 4 -54.57 53.24 49.57
N TYR A 5 -53.64 53.40 48.63
CA TYR A 5 -53.29 52.34 47.68
C TYR A 5 -52.24 51.42 48.33
N PHE A 6 -52.60 50.15 48.48
CA PHE A 6 -51.69 49.10 48.94
C PHE A 6 -50.90 48.58 47.73
N LEU A 7 -49.60 48.85 47.70
CA LEU A 7 -48.68 48.28 46.72
C LEU A 7 -48.40 46.82 47.10
N THR A 8 -48.92 45.86 46.34
CA THR A 8 -48.60 44.44 46.50
C THR A 8 -47.33 44.14 45.72
N ILE A 9 -46.22 43.95 46.44
CA ILE A 9 -44.95 43.47 45.88
C ILE A 9 -45.14 41.98 45.58
N LEU A 10 -45.23 41.64 44.29
CA LEU A 10 -45.17 40.26 43.82
C LEU A 10 -43.70 39.83 43.81
N THR A 11 -43.26 39.16 44.88
CA THR A 11 -41.97 38.47 44.92
C THR A 11 -42.02 37.28 43.95
N THR A 12 -41.51 37.48 42.73
CA THR A 12 -41.14 36.38 41.83
C THR A 12 -40.01 35.59 42.50
N ILE A 13 -40.35 34.46 43.11
CA ILE A 13 -39.39 33.41 43.44
C ILE A 13 -38.91 32.84 42.10
N LEU A 14 -37.76 33.32 41.65
CA LEU A 14 -36.95 32.66 40.63
C LEU A 14 -36.50 31.32 41.23
N PHE A 15 -37.23 30.25 40.92
CA PHE A 15 -36.67 28.91 41.03
C PHE A 15 -35.56 28.80 40.00
N THR A 16 -34.32 29.01 40.43
CA THR A 16 -33.16 28.50 39.71
C THR A 16 -33.21 26.98 39.84
N PHE A 17 -33.81 26.31 38.85
CA PHE A 17 -33.53 24.89 38.65
C PHE A 17 -32.05 24.79 38.30
N ASN A 18 -31.22 24.55 39.30
CA ASN A 18 -29.94 23.89 39.09
C ASN A 18 -30.29 22.50 38.58
N ALA A 19 -30.45 22.35 37.26
CA ALA A 19 -30.47 21.04 36.63
C ALA A 19 -29.06 20.46 36.77
N GLN A 20 -28.76 19.89 37.95
CA GLN A 20 -27.58 19.07 38.11
C GLN A 20 -27.76 17.85 37.21
N SER A 21 -26.73 17.56 36.42
CA SER A 21 -26.67 16.32 35.63
C SER A 21 -26.89 15.13 36.58
N THR A 22 -27.86 14.28 36.27
CA THR A 22 -28.12 13.07 37.05
C THR A 22 -27.34 11.92 36.44
N THR A 23 -26.73 11.08 37.28
CA THR A 23 -26.09 9.85 36.80
C THR A 23 -27.11 8.72 36.81
N TYR A 24 -27.44 8.20 35.63
CA TYR A 24 -28.25 7.01 35.46
C TYR A 24 -27.37 5.81 35.08
N THR A 25 -27.56 4.70 35.78
CA THR A 25 -26.95 3.42 35.45
C THR A 25 -28.03 2.42 35.07
N SER A 26 -27.85 1.66 33.98
CA SER A 26 -28.79 0.59 33.61
C SER A 26 -28.84 -0.46 34.72
N ALA A 27 -30.00 -0.68 35.33
CA ALA A 27 -30.22 -1.62 36.42
C ALA A 27 -30.67 -3.01 35.93
N SER A 28 -31.18 -3.10 34.70
CA SER A 28 -31.62 -4.34 34.07
C SER A 28 -31.55 -4.23 32.55
N ASN A 29 -31.77 -5.35 31.85
CA ASN A 29 -31.98 -5.33 30.41
C ASN A 29 -33.33 -4.64 30.11
N GLY A 30 -33.39 -3.82 29.07
CA GLY A 30 -34.64 -3.13 28.72
C GLY A 30 -34.48 -2.04 27.68
N ASN A 31 -35.61 -1.42 27.34
CA ASN A 31 -35.65 -0.28 26.43
C ASN A 31 -35.11 0.98 27.11
N TRP A 32 -34.47 1.87 26.35
CA TRP A 32 -33.99 3.16 26.86
C TRP A 32 -35.12 3.98 27.46
N MET A 33 -36.25 4.09 26.77
CA MET A 33 -37.39 4.90 27.25
C MET A 33 -38.20 4.25 28.39
N ASN A 34 -37.84 3.05 28.84
CA ASN A 34 -38.46 2.43 30.00
C ASN A 34 -37.77 2.90 31.29
N PHE A 35 -38.53 3.59 32.15
CA PHE A 35 -38.03 4.11 33.42
C PHE A 35 -37.50 3.03 34.40
N MET A 36 -37.92 1.76 34.24
CA MET A 36 -37.44 0.64 35.05
C MET A 36 -36.08 0.10 34.60
N THR A 37 -35.61 0.50 33.41
CA THR A 37 -34.28 0.13 32.91
C THR A 37 -33.18 0.79 33.74
N TRP A 38 -33.47 1.91 34.41
CA TRP A 38 -32.45 2.78 34.99
C TRP A 38 -32.54 2.93 36.51
N SER A 39 -31.37 3.15 37.11
CA SER A 39 -31.20 3.56 38.51
C SER A 39 -30.39 4.86 38.55
N PRO A 40 -30.85 5.94 39.22
CA PRO A 40 -32.13 6.03 39.91
C PRO A 40 -33.32 5.89 38.96
N PHE A 41 -34.50 5.63 39.52
CA PHE A 41 -35.72 5.41 38.75
C PHE A 41 -36.04 6.64 37.89
N GLY A 42 -36.13 6.45 36.57
CA GLY A 42 -36.33 7.55 35.61
C GLY A 42 -35.83 7.18 34.23
N VAL A 43 -36.00 8.10 33.27
CA VAL A 43 -35.47 7.94 31.91
C VAL A 43 -34.36 8.98 31.72
N PRO A 44 -33.13 8.57 31.38
CA PRO A 44 -32.05 9.50 31.11
C PRO A 44 -32.39 10.38 29.91
N ILE A 45 -32.12 11.68 30.05
CA ILE A 45 -32.34 12.69 29.01
C ILE A 45 -31.02 13.35 28.61
N PRO A 46 -30.97 14.08 27.48
CA PRO A 46 -29.80 14.88 27.13
C PRO A 46 -29.37 15.82 28.27
N GLY A 47 -28.10 15.72 28.71
CA GLY A 47 -27.55 16.42 29.87
C GLY A 47 -27.17 15.51 31.04
N ASP A 48 -27.71 14.29 31.08
CA ASP A 48 -27.37 13.29 32.11
C ASP A 48 -26.06 12.55 31.80
N ILE A 49 -25.53 11.88 32.82
CA ILE A 49 -24.43 10.91 32.70
C ILE A 49 -25.06 9.52 32.66
N VAL A 50 -24.90 8.80 31.55
CA VAL A 50 -25.51 7.48 31.33
C VAL A 50 -24.44 6.40 31.34
N ILE A 51 -24.61 5.38 32.18
CA ILE A 51 -23.74 4.22 32.31
C ILE A 51 -24.53 2.95 31.97
N ILE A 52 -24.08 2.21 30.97
CA ILE A 52 -24.76 1.01 30.47
C ILE A 52 -23.90 -0.22 30.79
N ASN A 53 -24.41 -1.05 31.69
CA ASN A 53 -23.82 -2.33 32.13
C ASN A 53 -24.61 -3.55 31.64
N HIS A 54 -25.83 -3.34 31.16
CA HIS A 54 -26.79 -4.37 30.74
C HIS A 54 -27.12 -4.23 29.25
N ALA A 55 -27.95 -5.12 28.73
CA ALA A 55 -28.45 -5.03 27.36
C ALA A 55 -29.57 -3.98 27.26
N VAL A 56 -29.21 -2.78 26.80
CA VAL A 56 -30.14 -1.68 26.56
C VAL A 56 -30.51 -1.60 25.08
N VAL A 57 -31.81 -1.56 24.81
CA VAL A 57 -32.34 -1.33 23.47
C VAL A 57 -32.53 0.17 23.28
N LEU A 58 -31.84 0.76 22.31
CA LEU A 58 -32.03 2.15 21.90
C LEU A 58 -33.33 2.24 21.09
N ASP A 59 -34.40 2.74 21.71
CA ASP A 59 -35.72 2.86 21.12
C ASP A 59 -36.11 4.30 20.75
N THR A 60 -35.19 5.25 20.91
CA THR A 60 -35.27 6.64 20.41
C THR A 60 -33.91 7.13 19.90
N SER A 61 -33.88 8.07 18.96
CA SER A 61 -32.65 8.73 18.53
C SER A 61 -32.32 9.88 19.48
N PHE A 62 -31.04 10.26 19.56
CA PHE A 62 -30.60 11.34 20.44
C PHE A 62 -29.65 12.33 19.79
N ALA A 63 -29.76 13.58 20.24
CA ALA A 63 -28.72 14.59 20.08
C ALA A 63 -28.31 15.09 21.48
N TYR A 64 -27.04 14.89 21.83
CA TYR A 64 -26.47 15.33 23.11
C TYR A 64 -25.64 16.59 22.91
N SER A 65 -26.02 17.67 23.59
CA SER A 65 -25.20 18.90 23.65
C SER A 65 -24.35 18.98 24.93
N VAL A 66 -24.70 18.19 25.94
CA VAL A 66 -24.04 18.05 27.24
C VAL A 66 -24.31 16.65 27.80
N GLY A 67 -23.49 16.19 28.74
CA GLY A 67 -23.65 14.88 29.38
C GLY A 67 -22.85 13.78 28.69
N SER A 68 -23.09 12.52 29.06
CA SER A 68 -22.34 11.41 28.47
C SER A 68 -23.13 10.12 28.35
N ILE A 69 -22.73 9.29 27.39
CA ILE A 69 -23.10 7.87 27.32
C ILE A 69 -21.83 7.05 27.44
N THR A 70 -21.82 6.11 28.38
CA THR A 70 -20.77 5.11 28.56
C THR A 70 -21.35 3.72 28.47
N VAL A 71 -20.97 2.95 27.44
CA VAL A 71 -21.31 1.54 27.32
C VAL A 71 -20.14 0.72 27.84
N ASN A 72 -20.26 0.17 29.05
CA ASN A 72 -19.20 -0.64 29.65
C ASN A 72 -19.03 -1.98 28.91
N ALA A 73 -17.90 -2.66 29.14
CA ALA A 73 -17.54 -3.87 28.41
C ALA A 73 -18.60 -5.00 28.46
N SER A 74 -19.36 -5.11 29.56
CA SER A 74 -20.47 -6.08 29.69
C SER A 74 -21.79 -5.59 29.10
N GLY A 75 -21.91 -4.29 28.81
CA GLY A 75 -23.12 -3.65 28.34
C GLY A 75 -23.27 -3.65 26.83
N SER A 76 -24.49 -3.46 26.37
CA SER A 76 -24.77 -3.20 24.95
C SER A 76 -25.82 -2.12 24.78
N LEU A 77 -25.65 -1.28 23.76
CA LEU A 77 -26.63 -0.30 23.30
C LEU A 77 -27.01 -0.59 21.85
N ILE A 78 -28.16 -1.21 21.62
CA ILE A 78 -28.54 -1.74 20.32
C ILE A 78 -29.85 -1.11 19.85
N GLN A 79 -29.85 -0.46 18.69
CA GLN A 79 -31.06 0.08 18.06
C GLN A 79 -32.16 -0.97 17.84
N ASN A 80 -33.42 -0.56 17.94
CA ASN A 80 -34.57 -1.36 17.51
C ASN A 80 -35.01 -1.04 16.07
N SER A 81 -36.26 -1.35 15.74
CA SER A 81 -36.95 -0.90 14.52
C SER A 81 -37.96 0.21 14.83
N PRO A 82 -37.99 1.34 14.08
CA PRO A 82 -37.07 1.68 13.00
C PRO A 82 -35.62 1.84 13.50
N VAL A 83 -34.65 1.98 12.62
CA VAL A 83 -33.25 2.22 13.01
C VAL A 83 -33.05 3.57 13.73
N ARG A 84 -31.96 3.71 14.50
CA ARG A 84 -31.72 4.84 15.42
C ARG A 84 -30.37 5.51 15.21
N ASP A 85 -30.33 6.80 15.53
CA ASP A 85 -29.18 7.67 15.29
C ASP A 85 -28.71 8.34 16.59
N ILE A 86 -27.42 8.68 16.62
CA ILE A 86 -26.82 9.44 17.72
C ILE A 86 -26.04 10.62 17.16
N MET A 87 -26.24 11.79 17.76
CA MET A 87 -25.50 13.01 17.47
C MET A 87 -24.86 13.56 18.75
N LEU A 88 -23.58 13.93 18.66
CA LEU A 88 -22.90 14.77 19.66
C LEU A 88 -22.79 16.19 19.12
N ASN A 89 -23.41 17.16 19.80
CA ASN A 89 -23.60 18.53 19.34
C ASN A 89 -23.14 19.59 20.35
N GLY A 90 -22.33 19.22 21.33
CA GLY A 90 -21.74 20.20 22.22
C GLY A 90 -20.41 19.74 22.81
N VAL A 91 -19.55 20.70 23.14
CA VAL A 91 -18.17 20.46 23.60
C VAL A 91 -18.08 19.57 24.86
N ASN A 92 -19.14 19.56 25.67
CA ASN A 92 -19.23 18.76 26.90
C ASN A 92 -20.10 17.50 26.73
N ALA A 93 -20.41 17.12 25.49
CA ALA A 93 -21.05 15.84 25.20
C ALA A 93 -19.97 14.77 24.97
N SER A 94 -20.17 13.58 25.53
CA SER A 94 -19.24 12.46 25.35
C SER A 94 -19.94 11.14 25.04
N PHE A 95 -19.34 10.32 24.17
CA PHE A 95 -19.73 8.94 23.95
C PHE A 95 -18.52 8.02 24.08
N TYR A 96 -18.60 7.07 25.01
CA TYR A 96 -17.55 6.08 25.26
C TYR A 96 -18.11 4.66 25.08
N ASN A 97 -17.58 3.93 24.09
CA ASN A 97 -17.94 2.55 23.84
C ASN A 97 -16.81 1.60 24.26
N TYR A 98 -17.04 0.82 25.31
CA TYR A 98 -16.21 -0.31 25.74
C TYR A 98 -16.88 -1.66 25.47
N GLY A 99 -18.22 -1.68 25.37
CA GLY A 99 -19.02 -2.87 25.06
C GLY A 99 -19.42 -2.94 23.59
N THR A 100 -20.70 -3.22 23.34
CA THR A 100 -21.26 -3.28 21.97
C THR A 100 -22.28 -2.17 21.74
N THR A 101 -22.07 -1.34 20.72
CA THR A 101 -23.05 -0.35 20.26
C THR A 101 -23.47 -0.64 18.83
N THR A 102 -24.76 -0.53 18.51
CA THR A 102 -25.28 -0.67 17.14
C THR A 102 -26.30 0.42 16.86
N ILE A 103 -25.99 1.29 15.89
CA ILE A 103 -26.81 2.42 15.46
C ILE A 103 -26.75 2.56 13.93
N ARG A 104 -27.63 3.38 13.35
CA ARG A 104 -27.57 3.72 11.92
C ARG A 104 -26.58 4.86 11.68
N PHE A 105 -26.86 6.07 12.16
CA PHE A 105 -25.98 7.21 11.90
C PHE A 105 -25.33 7.75 13.17
N LEU A 106 -24.05 8.07 13.03
CA LEU A 106 -23.28 8.80 14.03
C LEU A 106 -22.88 10.16 13.47
N TYR A 107 -23.34 11.24 14.11
CA TYR A 107 -22.89 12.59 13.81
C TYR A 107 -22.09 13.16 14.98
N LEU A 108 -20.79 13.29 14.81
CA LEU A 108 -19.90 13.92 15.78
C LEU A 108 -19.66 15.39 15.38
N ASN A 109 -20.57 16.30 15.76
CA ASN A 109 -20.41 17.72 15.47
C ASN A 109 -19.45 18.40 16.46
N GLN A 110 -19.60 18.10 17.75
CA GLN A 110 -18.76 18.58 18.84
C GLN A 110 -18.72 17.54 19.96
N GLY A 111 -17.75 17.64 20.85
CA GLY A 111 -17.61 16.77 22.01
C GLY A 111 -16.57 15.68 21.81
N ASN A 112 -16.68 14.60 22.58
CA ASN A 112 -15.68 13.54 22.64
C ASN A 112 -16.27 12.18 22.24
N PHE A 113 -15.55 11.44 21.40
CA PHE A 113 -15.93 10.09 21.03
C PHE A 113 -14.74 9.14 21.19
N MET A 114 -14.98 8.00 21.82
CA MET A 114 -14.01 6.91 21.88
C MET A 114 -14.71 5.56 21.73
N ASN A 115 -14.13 4.70 20.88
CA ASN A 115 -14.50 3.31 20.74
C ASN A 115 -13.30 2.41 21.03
N THR A 116 -13.44 1.57 22.05
CA THR A 116 -12.50 0.47 22.35
C THR A 116 -13.17 -0.90 22.26
N GLY A 117 -14.51 -0.94 22.18
CA GLY A 117 -15.32 -2.15 22.00
C GLY A 117 -15.72 -2.38 20.53
N THR A 118 -16.96 -2.87 20.33
CA THR A 118 -17.54 -3.07 19.00
C THR A 118 -18.59 -2.01 18.70
N PHE A 119 -18.43 -1.30 17.59
CA PHE A 119 -19.32 -0.22 17.16
C PHE A 119 -19.83 -0.52 15.74
N ASN A 120 -21.07 -0.99 15.64
CA ASN A 120 -21.72 -1.22 14.36
C ASN A 120 -22.48 0.06 13.96
N VAL A 121 -22.08 0.66 12.85
CA VAL A 121 -22.66 1.93 12.38
C VAL A 121 -22.72 1.95 10.87
N LYS A 122 -23.80 2.48 10.31
CA LYS A 122 -23.93 2.60 8.85
C LYS A 122 -23.12 3.76 8.31
N SER A 123 -23.26 4.97 8.87
CA SER A 123 -22.49 6.11 8.38
C SER A 123 -22.04 7.03 9.50
N VAL A 124 -20.87 7.65 9.30
CA VAL A 124 -20.24 8.56 10.26
C VAL A 124 -19.94 9.90 9.60
N LEU A 125 -20.41 10.98 10.21
CA LEU A 125 -19.94 12.34 9.94
C LEU A 125 -19.07 12.81 11.11
N ASN A 126 -17.81 13.12 10.84
CA ASN A 126 -16.85 13.50 11.87
C ASN A 126 -16.35 14.95 11.74
N ASN A 127 -16.59 15.75 12.78
CA ASN A 127 -16.03 17.09 12.99
C ASN A 127 -15.14 17.18 14.25
N VAL A 128 -14.89 16.05 14.95
CA VAL A 128 -14.16 16.01 16.23
C VAL A 128 -12.98 15.03 16.19
N ASN A 129 -12.30 14.86 17.34
CA ASN A 129 -11.33 13.79 17.52
C ASN A 129 -12.05 12.47 17.79
N LEU A 130 -12.09 11.58 16.78
CA LEU A 130 -12.63 10.24 16.85
C LEU A 130 -11.48 9.28 17.19
N TYR A 131 -11.56 8.63 18.35
CA TYR A 131 -10.60 7.59 18.74
C TYR A 131 -11.20 6.20 18.58
N ASN A 132 -10.57 5.35 17.79
CA ASN A 132 -10.95 3.95 17.63
C ASN A 132 -9.77 3.03 17.94
N SER A 133 -9.80 2.32 19.07
CA SER A 133 -8.91 1.18 19.36
C SER A 133 -9.63 -0.17 19.34
N GLY A 134 -10.94 -0.16 19.11
CA GLY A 134 -11.77 -1.36 18.94
C GLY A 134 -12.12 -1.64 17.48
N ASN A 135 -13.34 -2.11 17.25
CA ASN A 135 -13.86 -2.41 15.91
C ASN A 135 -14.98 -1.43 15.53
N MET A 136 -14.86 -0.76 14.39
CA MET A 136 -15.98 -0.09 13.73
C MET A 136 -16.40 -0.92 12.51
N ASN A 137 -17.64 -1.39 12.49
CA ASN A 137 -18.13 -2.39 11.53
C ASN A 137 -19.38 -1.92 10.78
N GLY A 138 -19.59 -2.50 9.60
CA GLY A 138 -20.79 -2.26 8.80
C GLY A 138 -20.86 -0.83 8.25
N VAL A 139 -19.72 -0.14 8.19
CA VAL A 139 -19.66 1.27 7.81
C VAL A 139 -19.78 1.37 6.30
N ASP A 140 -20.93 1.83 5.85
CA ASP A 140 -21.19 2.19 4.47
C ASP A 140 -20.31 3.40 4.09
N SER A 141 -20.32 4.45 4.91
CA SER A 141 -19.55 5.66 4.62
C SER A 141 -19.01 6.40 5.82
N ILE A 142 -17.79 6.93 5.69
CA ILE A 142 -17.20 7.89 6.63
C ILE A 142 -16.89 9.18 5.89
N TYR A 143 -17.42 10.30 6.38
CA TYR A 143 -17.01 11.63 5.97
C TYR A 143 -16.28 12.31 7.13
N ASN A 144 -14.96 12.39 7.04
CA ASN A 144 -14.13 13.14 7.98
C ASN A 144 -13.98 14.58 7.49
N ASN A 145 -14.76 15.49 8.05
CA ASN A 145 -14.89 16.85 7.53
C ASN A 145 -13.84 17.79 8.14
N THR A 146 -14.00 18.15 9.42
CA THR A 146 -13.03 19.01 10.15
C THR A 146 -12.38 18.29 11.33
N GLY A 147 -12.70 17.01 11.54
CA GLY A 147 -12.21 16.22 12.66
C GLY A 147 -10.86 15.56 12.41
N THR A 148 -10.39 14.84 13.43
CA THR A 148 -9.24 13.93 13.32
C THR A 148 -9.72 12.51 13.63
N ILE A 149 -9.39 11.55 12.79
CA ILE A 149 -9.63 10.12 13.07
C ILE A 149 -8.31 9.49 13.50
N ASN A 150 -8.28 8.92 14.70
CA ASN A 150 -7.18 8.13 15.22
C ASN A 150 -7.62 6.66 15.27
N ASN A 151 -7.11 5.83 14.37
CA ASN A 151 -7.45 4.42 14.29
C ASN A 151 -6.30 3.53 14.77
N ASN A 152 -6.39 3.00 15.98
CA ASN A 152 -5.52 1.97 16.54
C ASN A 152 -6.13 0.56 16.46
N GLY A 153 -7.40 0.46 16.06
CA GLY A 153 -8.13 -0.80 15.95
C GLY A 153 -8.43 -1.16 14.49
N THR A 154 -9.63 -1.68 14.24
CA THR A 154 -10.11 -2.00 12.89
C THR A 154 -11.27 -1.10 12.50
N ILE A 155 -11.22 -0.56 11.28
CA ILE A 155 -12.36 0.08 10.61
C ILE A 155 -12.68 -0.73 9.35
N ASN A 156 -13.87 -1.33 9.33
CA ASN A 156 -14.43 -2.02 8.17
C ASN A 156 -15.42 -1.06 7.47
N VAL A 157 -15.01 -0.48 6.35
CA VAL A 157 -15.72 0.59 5.65
C VAL A 157 -15.82 0.34 4.15
N MET A 158 -16.96 0.66 3.53
CA MET A 158 -17.12 0.59 2.07
C MET A 158 -16.49 1.80 1.38
N THR A 159 -16.82 3.02 1.80
CA THR A 159 -16.21 4.22 1.25
C THR A 159 -15.86 5.25 2.31
N PHE A 160 -14.80 6.02 2.09
CA PHE A 160 -14.53 7.18 2.93
C PHE A 160 -13.99 8.37 2.16
N TYR A 161 -14.29 9.55 2.70
CA TYR A 161 -13.79 10.82 2.24
C TYR A 161 -13.12 11.54 3.42
N ASN A 162 -11.83 11.83 3.28
CA ASN A 162 -11.03 12.52 4.30
C ASN A 162 -10.71 13.96 3.87
N ASN A 163 -11.33 14.96 4.52
CA ASN A 163 -11.05 16.38 4.32
C ASN A 163 -10.02 16.97 5.29
N ASN A 164 -9.68 16.25 6.36
CA ASN A 164 -8.77 16.73 7.38
C ASN A 164 -7.76 15.65 7.77
N ILE A 165 -7.58 15.32 9.05
CA ILE A 165 -6.51 14.42 9.49
C ILE A 165 -7.06 13.01 9.73
N TRP A 166 -6.39 12.00 9.17
CA TRP A 166 -6.62 10.60 9.48
C TRP A 166 -5.30 9.89 9.76
N ASP A 167 -5.13 9.47 11.00
CA ASP A 167 -3.98 8.73 11.49
C ASP A 167 -4.37 7.25 11.67
N ASN A 168 -3.82 6.39 10.82
CA ASN A 168 -4.05 4.95 10.87
C ASN A 168 -2.84 4.21 11.46
N TYR A 169 -3.02 3.68 12.66
CA TYR A 169 -2.10 2.76 13.35
C TYR A 169 -2.55 1.30 13.28
N GLY A 170 -3.79 1.05 12.86
CA GLY A 170 -4.42 -0.27 12.82
C GLY A 170 -4.75 -0.72 11.40
N ILE A 171 -5.95 -1.28 11.22
CA ILE A 171 -6.40 -1.85 9.94
C ILE A 171 -7.59 -1.06 9.41
N ILE A 172 -7.52 -0.69 8.13
CA ILE A 172 -8.65 -0.18 7.35
C ILE A 172 -8.86 -1.10 6.15
N LYS A 173 -10.06 -1.65 6.03
CA LYS A 173 -10.43 -2.58 4.95
C LYS A 173 -11.91 -2.50 4.61
N GLY A 174 -12.30 -3.18 3.55
CA GLY A 174 -13.69 -3.32 3.13
C GLY A 174 -14.55 -4.15 4.08
N LEU A 175 -15.86 -4.13 3.85
CA LEU A 175 -16.79 -5.04 4.54
C LEU A 175 -16.58 -6.51 4.15
N THR A 176 -16.11 -6.77 2.93
CA THR A 176 -15.74 -8.11 2.45
C THR A 176 -14.22 -8.26 2.38
N THR A 177 -13.57 -7.47 1.53
CA THR A 177 -12.12 -7.58 1.23
C THR A 177 -11.40 -6.25 1.26
N VAL A 178 -11.89 -5.26 0.50
CA VAL A 178 -11.23 -3.95 0.28
C VAL A 178 -12.22 -2.80 0.35
N VAL A 179 -11.76 -1.61 0.74
CA VAL A 179 -12.56 -0.38 0.66
C VAL A 179 -12.89 -0.14 -0.81
N ASP A 180 -14.16 -0.02 -1.17
CA ASP A 180 -14.61 0.18 -2.56
C ASP A 180 -14.01 1.45 -3.16
N SER A 181 -14.15 2.58 -2.45
CA SER A 181 -13.57 3.84 -2.90
C SER A 181 -13.14 4.73 -1.74
N MET A 182 -11.91 5.25 -1.81
CA MET A 182 -11.41 6.26 -0.89
C MET A 182 -10.98 7.54 -1.60
N TRP A 183 -11.29 8.67 -0.96
CA TRP A 183 -10.81 9.99 -1.37
C TRP A 183 -10.09 10.67 -0.21
N ASN A 184 -8.83 11.04 -0.42
CA ASN A 184 -8.07 11.87 0.51
C ASN A 184 -7.90 13.29 -0.03
N GLN A 185 -8.51 14.27 0.60
CA GLN A 185 -8.33 15.70 0.35
C GLN A 185 -7.44 16.37 1.41
N GLY A 186 -7.43 15.83 2.64
CA GLY A 186 -6.64 16.32 3.76
C GLY A 186 -5.30 15.58 3.92
N THR A 187 -4.94 15.30 5.16
CA THR A 187 -3.73 14.53 5.52
C THR A 187 -4.12 13.12 5.95
N PHE A 188 -3.53 12.11 5.31
CA PHE A 188 -3.66 10.72 5.71
C PHE A 188 -2.28 10.13 6.02
N THR A 189 -2.13 9.52 7.20
CA THR A 189 -0.90 8.85 7.60
C THR A 189 -1.18 7.38 7.91
N ASN A 190 -0.60 6.48 7.13
CA ASN A 190 -0.58 5.04 7.42
C ASN A 190 0.72 4.70 8.16
N TYR A 191 0.65 4.46 9.46
CA TYR A 191 1.84 4.28 10.30
C TYR A 191 2.48 2.89 10.16
N ASN A 192 3.66 2.72 10.73
CA ASN A 192 4.37 1.44 10.72
C ASN A 192 3.51 0.32 11.34
N GLY A 193 3.42 -0.82 10.65
CA GLY A 193 2.58 -1.96 11.03
C GLY A 193 1.08 -1.79 10.69
N ALA A 194 0.65 -0.61 10.24
CA ALA A 194 -0.73 -0.37 9.84
C ALA A 194 -1.01 -0.88 8.42
N ILE A 195 -2.24 -1.29 8.18
CA ILE A 195 -2.70 -1.85 6.90
C ILE A 195 -3.86 -1.01 6.37
N LEU A 196 -3.78 -0.68 5.07
CA LEU A 196 -4.88 -0.10 4.31
C LEU A 196 -5.08 -0.87 3.02
N LYS A 197 -6.32 -1.30 2.76
CA LYS A 197 -6.71 -1.95 1.50
C LYS A 197 -7.86 -1.23 0.83
N ALA A 198 -7.68 -0.82 -0.42
CA ALA A 198 -8.74 -0.17 -1.21
C ALA A 198 -8.74 -0.69 -2.66
N ASP A 199 -9.92 -0.77 -3.25
CA ASP A 199 -10.07 -0.99 -4.68
C ASP A 199 -9.66 0.29 -5.41
N SER A 200 -10.47 1.35 -5.31
CA SER A 200 -10.15 2.66 -5.87
C SER A 200 -9.64 3.64 -4.82
N ALA A 201 -8.41 4.14 -4.99
CA ALA A 201 -7.79 5.11 -4.11
C ALA A 201 -7.39 6.39 -4.85
N THR A 202 -7.96 7.52 -4.42
CA THR A 202 -7.58 8.85 -4.92
C THR A 202 -6.99 9.71 -3.81
N ASN A 203 -5.78 10.22 -4.06
CA ASN A 203 -5.14 11.23 -3.21
C ASN A 203 -5.10 12.59 -3.91
N ASN A 204 -5.72 13.61 -3.33
CA ASN A 204 -5.64 15.01 -3.74
C ASN A 204 -5.15 15.93 -2.58
N GLY A 205 -4.63 15.33 -1.51
CA GLY A 205 -4.05 16.02 -0.36
C GLY A 205 -2.67 15.44 -0.04
N THR A 206 -2.32 15.38 1.24
CA THR A 206 -1.06 14.79 1.71
C THR A 206 -1.29 13.35 2.16
N PHE A 207 -0.47 12.44 1.65
CA PHE A 207 -0.51 11.03 2.03
C PHE A 207 0.89 10.52 2.37
N VAL A 208 1.05 9.94 3.56
CA VAL A 208 2.30 9.30 3.98
C VAL A 208 2.04 7.84 4.35
N ASN A 209 2.71 6.92 3.65
CA ASN A 209 2.69 5.50 3.96
C ASN A 209 4.00 5.06 4.60
N SER A 210 3.95 4.59 5.83
CA SER A 210 5.04 3.87 6.50
C SER A 210 4.64 2.43 6.88
N GLY A 211 3.42 2.01 6.54
CA GLY A 211 2.89 0.65 6.75
C GLY A 211 2.79 -0.13 5.45
N THR A 212 1.73 -0.92 5.33
CA THR A 212 1.43 -1.72 4.12
C THR A 212 0.16 -1.24 3.46
N ILE A 213 0.22 -0.99 2.15
CA ILE A 213 -0.91 -0.59 1.33
C ILE A 213 -1.12 -1.56 0.18
N GLU A 214 -2.38 -1.90 -0.04
CA GLU A 214 -2.85 -2.65 -1.21
C GLU A 214 -3.95 -1.82 -1.88
N TYR A 215 -3.62 -1.23 -3.01
CA TYR A 215 -4.57 -0.59 -3.91
C TYR A 215 -4.80 -1.48 -5.12
N PHE A 216 -5.95 -1.36 -5.79
CA PHE A 216 -6.14 -1.95 -7.11
C PHE A 216 -5.95 -0.85 -8.15
N GLN A 217 -6.71 0.22 -8.03
CA GLN A 217 -6.60 1.43 -8.85
C GLN A 217 -6.14 2.59 -7.98
N PHE A 218 -5.00 3.19 -8.34
CA PHE A 218 -4.44 4.30 -7.59
C PHE A 218 -4.25 5.54 -8.45
N THR A 219 -4.80 6.67 -7.99
CA THR A 219 -4.58 7.98 -8.59
C THR A 219 -4.04 8.96 -7.55
N ASN A 220 -2.83 9.50 -7.79
CA ASN A 220 -2.35 10.69 -7.11
C ASN A 220 -2.71 11.91 -7.97
N PHE A 221 -3.66 12.72 -7.54
CA PHE A 221 -4.23 13.82 -8.31
C PHE A 221 -3.35 15.08 -8.26
N THR A 222 -3.74 16.13 -8.99
CA THR A 222 -2.93 17.34 -9.21
C THR A 222 -2.43 18.04 -7.95
N ASN A 223 -3.22 18.07 -6.87
CA ASN A 223 -2.78 18.67 -5.60
C ASN A 223 -2.18 17.62 -4.64
N GLY A 224 -2.13 16.36 -5.07
CA GLY A 224 -1.69 15.24 -4.27
C GLY A 224 -0.18 15.23 -4.05
N THR A 225 0.21 15.13 -2.79
CA THR A 225 1.58 14.77 -2.38
C THR A 225 1.54 13.40 -1.72
N PHE A 226 2.21 12.41 -2.32
CA PHE A 226 2.24 11.05 -1.81
C PHE A 226 3.69 10.63 -1.51
N THR A 227 3.91 10.10 -0.31
CA THR A 227 5.20 9.54 0.10
C THR A 227 5.03 8.08 0.53
N ASN A 228 5.69 7.16 -0.18
CA ASN A 228 5.79 5.76 0.21
C ASN A 228 7.13 5.49 0.91
N ASN A 229 7.11 5.23 2.21
CA ASN A 229 8.28 4.88 3.02
C ASN A 229 8.43 3.36 3.27
N ASN A 230 7.44 2.57 2.89
CA ASN A 230 7.44 1.14 3.15
C ASN A 230 6.82 0.40 1.96
N SER A 231 5.69 -0.31 2.12
CA SER A 231 5.15 -1.15 1.05
C SER A 231 3.87 -0.59 0.46
N LEU A 232 3.86 -0.42 -0.86
CA LEU A 232 2.70 -0.07 -1.67
C LEU A 232 2.56 -1.11 -2.81
N SER A 233 1.36 -1.64 -2.98
CA SER A 233 0.99 -2.44 -4.16
C SER A 233 -0.19 -1.82 -4.87
N PHE A 234 -0.23 -1.97 -6.20
CA PHE A 234 -1.31 -1.50 -7.07
C PHE A 234 -1.46 -2.44 -8.28
N ASP A 235 -2.63 -2.45 -8.93
CA ASP A 235 -2.71 -2.98 -10.29
C ASP A 235 -2.30 -1.89 -11.26
N ASP A 236 -3.04 -0.78 -11.27
CA ASP A 236 -2.77 0.39 -12.10
C ASP A 236 -2.54 1.65 -11.26
N MET A 237 -1.56 2.45 -11.69
CA MET A 237 -1.26 3.73 -11.05
C MET A 237 -1.21 4.88 -12.06
N THR A 238 -1.85 5.99 -11.72
CA THR A 238 -1.67 7.28 -12.40
C THR A 238 -1.18 8.35 -11.42
N ASN A 239 -0.08 9.02 -11.75
CA ASN A 239 0.46 10.14 -10.98
C ASN A 239 0.31 11.47 -11.74
N PHE A 240 -0.66 12.28 -11.33
CA PHE A 240 -0.84 13.67 -11.71
C PHE A 240 -0.30 14.65 -10.66
N GLY A 241 0.37 14.19 -9.59
CA GLY A 241 0.83 15.04 -8.50
C GLY A 241 2.31 14.84 -8.20
N ASN A 242 2.70 15.14 -6.96
CA ASN A 242 4.04 14.88 -6.44
C ASN A 242 4.09 13.51 -5.78
N PHE A 243 4.95 12.63 -6.26
CA PHE A 243 5.15 11.31 -5.68
C PHE A 243 6.60 11.09 -5.27
N THR A 244 6.83 10.52 -4.08
CA THR A 244 8.16 10.08 -3.62
C THR A 244 8.11 8.65 -3.13
N ASN A 245 8.99 7.82 -3.67
CA ASN A 245 9.19 6.44 -3.24
C ASN A 245 10.53 6.28 -2.50
N ASN A 246 10.44 5.89 -1.23
CA ASN A 246 11.56 5.51 -0.36
C ASN A 246 11.51 4.02 0.02
N GLY A 247 10.53 3.26 -0.47
CA GLY A 247 10.31 1.88 -0.10
C GLY A 247 10.03 0.99 -1.32
N LEU A 248 9.24 -0.05 -1.11
CA LEU A 248 8.83 -1.01 -2.13
C LEU A 248 7.51 -0.57 -2.79
N MET A 249 7.50 -0.54 -4.11
CA MET A 249 6.32 -0.45 -4.95
C MET A 249 6.22 -1.67 -5.86
N ASN A 250 5.08 -2.34 -5.84
CA ASN A 250 4.80 -3.47 -6.73
C ASN A 250 3.51 -3.24 -7.50
N GLY A 251 3.62 -2.94 -8.79
CA GLY A 251 2.52 -2.78 -9.73
C GLY A 251 2.28 -4.07 -10.50
N SER A 252 1.07 -4.63 -10.48
CA SER A 252 0.77 -5.84 -11.27
C SER A 252 0.54 -5.53 -12.76
N ASN A 253 0.12 -4.31 -13.09
CA ASN A 253 -0.09 -3.81 -14.44
C ASN A 253 0.81 -2.61 -14.72
N SER A 254 0.26 -1.48 -15.19
CA SER A 254 1.01 -0.38 -15.77
C SER A 254 1.03 0.83 -14.85
N MET A 255 2.05 1.66 -15.04
CA MET A 255 2.17 2.93 -14.33
C MET A 255 2.30 4.08 -15.32
N TRP A 256 1.47 5.10 -15.13
CA TRP A 256 1.57 6.38 -15.83
C TRP A 256 2.02 7.49 -14.88
N ASN A 257 3.19 8.07 -15.16
CA ASN A 257 3.62 9.33 -14.61
C ASN A 257 3.31 10.50 -15.55
N ASN A 258 2.48 11.43 -15.08
CA ASN A 258 2.13 12.66 -15.78
C ASN A 258 2.80 13.89 -15.17
N GLU A 259 3.18 13.84 -13.88
CA GLU A 259 3.81 14.96 -13.17
C GLU A 259 5.14 14.52 -12.54
N ILE A 260 5.42 14.91 -11.29
CA ILE A 260 6.71 14.71 -10.63
C ILE A 260 6.69 13.39 -9.87
N PHE A 261 7.62 12.52 -10.21
CA PHE A 261 7.89 11.29 -9.49
C PHE A 261 9.36 11.20 -9.11
N ASN A 262 9.64 10.87 -7.85
CA ASN A 262 10.99 10.68 -7.34
C ASN A 262 11.14 9.29 -6.70
N ASN A 263 11.81 8.37 -7.38
CA ASN A 263 12.29 7.12 -6.79
C ASN A 263 13.67 7.36 -6.19
N THR A 264 13.77 7.32 -4.87
CA THR A 264 15.05 7.58 -4.17
C THR A 264 16.01 6.41 -4.26
N SER A 265 17.24 6.58 -3.77
CA SER A 265 18.29 5.55 -3.83
C SER A 265 18.02 4.27 -3.04
N VAL A 266 16.99 4.27 -2.19
CA VAL A 266 16.50 3.07 -1.49
C VAL A 266 15.16 2.60 -2.03
N GLY A 267 14.55 3.36 -2.93
CA GLY A 267 13.28 3.05 -3.55
C GLY A 267 13.41 1.92 -4.58
N GLN A 268 12.48 0.98 -4.51
CA GLN A 268 12.39 -0.17 -5.41
C GLN A 268 11.00 -0.18 -6.04
N ILE A 269 10.96 -0.30 -7.36
CA ILE A 269 9.73 -0.37 -8.14
C ILE A 269 9.81 -1.61 -9.02
N THR A 270 8.77 -2.45 -8.97
CA THR A 270 8.57 -3.54 -9.92
C THR A 270 7.21 -3.36 -10.56
N LEU A 271 7.15 -3.39 -11.89
CA LEU A 271 5.93 -3.31 -12.68
C LEU A 271 5.77 -4.58 -13.50
N GLY A 272 4.57 -5.17 -13.47
CA GLY A 272 4.25 -6.34 -14.27
C GLY A 272 4.16 -6.04 -15.76
N ASN A 273 3.70 -4.83 -16.12
CA ASN A 273 3.55 -4.40 -17.50
C ASN A 273 4.37 -3.14 -17.79
N SER A 274 3.75 -2.10 -18.37
CA SER A 274 4.45 -0.99 -19.01
C SER A 274 4.57 0.23 -18.11
N PHE A 275 5.62 1.03 -18.35
CA PHE A 275 5.81 2.34 -17.75
C PHE A 275 5.66 3.44 -18.79
N LEU A 276 4.88 4.48 -18.48
CA LEU A 276 4.70 5.67 -19.29
C LEU A 276 5.08 6.94 -18.50
N ASN A 277 6.06 7.68 -18.98
CA ASN A 277 6.37 9.04 -18.52
C ASN A 277 5.97 10.05 -19.61
N ALA A 278 4.79 10.65 -19.46
CA ALA A 278 4.24 11.54 -20.48
C ALA A 278 3.19 12.50 -19.93
N ASP A 279 3.23 13.73 -20.44
CA ASP A 279 2.12 14.67 -20.31
C ASP A 279 1.92 15.43 -21.62
N SER A 280 0.81 15.11 -22.29
CA SER A 280 0.45 15.72 -23.57
C SER A 280 -0.17 17.12 -23.44
N VAL A 281 -0.45 17.59 -22.21
CA VAL A 281 -1.19 18.84 -21.97
C VAL A 281 -0.27 19.95 -21.47
N SER A 282 0.37 19.77 -20.32
CA SER A 282 1.26 20.76 -19.68
C SER A 282 2.74 20.51 -19.96
N ASN A 283 3.09 19.32 -20.45
CA ASN A 283 4.45 18.87 -20.71
C ASN A 283 5.34 18.94 -19.45
N THR A 284 4.81 18.52 -18.30
CA THR A 284 5.46 18.61 -16.98
C THR A 284 5.97 17.28 -16.43
N ALA A 285 5.62 16.15 -17.05
CA ALA A 285 6.06 14.81 -16.64
C ALA A 285 7.59 14.72 -16.43
N SER A 286 7.97 14.38 -15.19
CA SER A 286 9.36 14.22 -14.77
C SER A 286 9.49 13.05 -13.81
N PHE A 287 10.34 12.08 -14.17
CA PHE A 287 10.61 10.91 -13.35
C PHE A 287 12.10 10.86 -13.02
N ASN A 288 12.41 11.05 -11.73
CA ASN A 288 13.76 10.85 -11.21
C ASN A 288 13.88 9.42 -10.65
N ASN A 289 14.93 8.71 -11.06
CA ASN A 289 15.28 7.40 -10.54
C ASN A 289 16.70 7.37 -10.01
N ASP A 290 16.82 7.31 -8.69
CA ASP A 290 18.08 7.04 -7.99
C ASP A 290 18.14 5.62 -7.42
N GLY A 291 17.03 4.87 -7.47
CA GLY A 291 16.91 3.50 -6.98
C GLY A 291 16.75 2.48 -8.10
N SER A 292 15.99 1.40 -7.88
CA SER A 292 15.74 0.37 -8.90
C SER A 292 14.32 0.43 -9.45
N VAL A 293 14.18 0.21 -10.75
CA VAL A 293 12.90 0.13 -11.47
C VAL A 293 12.94 -1.04 -12.45
N ASP A 294 12.18 -2.09 -12.15
CA ASP A 294 12.00 -3.26 -13.01
C ASP A 294 10.67 -3.15 -13.77
N ILE A 295 10.73 -3.28 -15.10
CA ILE A 295 9.58 -3.10 -16.01
C ILE A 295 9.39 -4.39 -16.80
N GLY A 296 8.32 -5.11 -16.49
CA GLY A 296 8.02 -6.43 -17.06
C GLY A 296 7.59 -6.43 -18.53
N ASP A 297 7.31 -5.25 -19.09
CA ASP A 297 6.96 -5.07 -20.49
C ASP A 297 7.75 -3.87 -21.06
N SER A 298 7.09 -2.77 -21.44
CA SER A 298 7.67 -1.72 -22.24
C SER A 298 7.89 -0.42 -21.46
N PHE A 299 8.96 0.29 -21.79
CA PHE A 299 9.30 1.62 -21.27
C PHE A 299 9.01 2.70 -22.31
N TYR A 300 8.21 3.71 -21.93
CA TYR A 300 7.91 4.86 -22.77
C TYR A 300 8.25 6.17 -22.08
N ASN A 301 9.24 6.89 -22.61
CA ASN A 301 9.55 8.25 -22.21
C ASN A 301 9.21 9.25 -23.31
N PHE A 302 8.29 10.17 -23.01
CA PHE A 302 7.96 11.32 -23.86
C PHE A 302 8.36 12.66 -23.23
N ASN A 303 8.97 12.67 -22.05
CA ASN A 303 9.38 13.89 -21.37
C ASN A 303 10.69 13.70 -20.57
N SER A 304 10.77 14.09 -19.31
CA SER A 304 12.03 14.08 -18.56
C SER A 304 12.23 12.83 -17.72
N ILE A 305 13.35 12.14 -17.94
CA ILE A 305 13.89 11.10 -17.06
C ILE A 305 15.23 11.59 -16.52
N THR A 306 15.41 11.49 -15.21
CA THR A 306 16.67 11.83 -14.54
C THR A 306 17.12 10.71 -13.61
N GLY A 307 18.38 10.74 -13.21
CA GLY A 307 18.89 9.83 -12.18
C GLY A 307 20.39 9.97 -11.93
N SER A 308 20.83 9.52 -10.78
CA SER A 308 22.24 9.46 -10.39
C SER A 308 22.86 8.08 -10.66
N SER A 309 24.12 7.89 -10.28
CA SER A 309 24.87 6.64 -10.47
C SER A 309 24.36 5.45 -9.66
N THR A 310 23.34 5.62 -8.82
CA THR A 310 22.68 4.51 -8.13
C THR A 310 21.37 4.10 -8.80
N GLY A 311 20.88 4.91 -9.74
CA GLY A 311 19.66 4.63 -10.48
C GLY A 311 19.86 3.47 -11.46
N GLN A 312 18.87 2.59 -11.54
CA GLN A 312 18.81 1.49 -12.50
C GLN A 312 17.39 1.32 -13.05
N PHE A 313 17.30 1.17 -14.37
CA PHE A 313 16.11 0.68 -15.06
C PHE A 313 16.38 -0.66 -15.71
N ASP A 314 15.52 -1.65 -15.48
CA ASP A 314 15.54 -2.95 -16.16
C ASP A 314 14.24 -3.09 -16.97
N VAL A 315 14.35 -3.21 -18.30
CA VAL A 315 13.20 -3.26 -19.23
C VAL A 315 13.21 -4.57 -20.00
N VAL A 316 12.08 -5.27 -20.02
CA VAL A 316 11.96 -6.63 -20.59
C VAL A 316 11.61 -6.64 -22.08
N ASP A 317 10.83 -5.68 -22.56
CA ASP A 317 10.45 -5.57 -23.97
C ASP A 317 10.85 -4.19 -24.52
N THR A 318 9.92 -3.47 -25.16
CA THR A 318 10.26 -2.28 -25.94
C THR A 318 10.76 -1.12 -25.07
N SER A 319 11.87 -0.49 -25.47
CA SER A 319 12.30 0.80 -24.95
C SER A 319 12.14 1.95 -25.96
N TYR A 320 11.35 2.96 -25.60
CA TYR A 320 11.08 4.12 -26.45
C TYR A 320 11.41 5.42 -25.72
N ASN A 321 12.27 6.23 -26.32
CA ASN A 321 12.61 7.57 -25.83
C ASN A 321 12.38 8.63 -26.92
N SER A 322 11.41 9.52 -26.70
CA SER A 322 11.22 10.76 -27.45
C SER A 322 11.38 12.01 -26.59
N GLY A 323 11.74 11.84 -25.31
CA GLY A 323 11.99 12.92 -24.37
C GLY A 323 13.49 13.14 -24.11
N THR A 324 13.83 13.51 -22.88
CA THR A 324 15.21 13.70 -22.42
C THR A 324 15.53 12.70 -21.33
N MET A 325 16.66 12.01 -21.44
CA MET A 325 17.25 11.20 -20.36
C MET A 325 18.55 11.87 -19.92
N THR A 326 18.63 12.33 -18.68
CA THR A 326 19.80 13.05 -18.15
C THR A 326 20.34 12.45 -16.85
N GLY A 327 21.61 12.67 -16.56
CA GLY A 327 22.29 12.12 -15.38
C GLY A 327 23.17 10.91 -15.67
N SER A 328 23.32 10.01 -14.72
CA SER A 328 24.35 8.95 -14.77
C SER A 328 23.86 7.57 -14.32
N PHE A 329 22.57 7.30 -14.49
CA PHE A 329 21.97 6.01 -14.14
C PHE A 329 22.28 4.93 -15.18
N ASP A 330 22.02 3.69 -14.80
CA ASP A 330 22.15 2.52 -15.66
C ASP A 330 20.80 2.16 -16.30
N PHE A 331 20.79 1.88 -17.60
CA PHE A 331 19.60 1.46 -18.34
C PHE A 331 19.86 0.09 -19.00
N CYS A 332 19.23 -0.95 -18.47
CA CYS A 332 19.29 -2.30 -18.99
C CYS A 332 18.05 -2.58 -19.83
N ASP A 333 18.23 -2.69 -21.14
CA ASP A 333 17.20 -3.11 -22.09
C ASP A 333 17.46 -4.57 -22.48
N ALA A 334 16.43 -5.42 -22.39
CA ALA A 334 16.51 -6.84 -22.74
C ALA A 334 16.39 -7.12 -24.25
N THR A 335 15.96 -6.15 -25.06
CA THR A 335 15.84 -6.25 -26.51
C THR A 335 16.64 -5.18 -27.28
N PRO A 336 17.83 -4.74 -26.83
CA PRO A 336 18.43 -3.52 -27.30
C PRO A 336 18.86 -3.59 -28.78
N PRO A 337 18.88 -2.45 -29.49
CA PRO A 337 19.40 -2.42 -30.84
C PRO A 337 20.91 -2.71 -30.89
N PRO A 338 21.44 -3.12 -32.06
CA PRO A 338 22.86 -3.41 -32.21
C PRO A 338 23.74 -2.15 -32.07
N SER A 339 23.24 -0.98 -32.46
CA SER A 339 23.94 0.31 -32.36
C SER A 339 23.67 1.02 -31.05
N TYR A 340 24.59 1.90 -30.65
CA TYR A 340 24.35 2.88 -29.58
C TYR A 340 23.40 4.00 -30.06
N PRO A 341 22.54 4.56 -29.20
CA PRO A 341 22.24 4.14 -27.82
C PRO A 341 21.44 2.83 -27.78
N LYS A 342 21.55 2.07 -26.68
CA LYS A 342 20.87 0.78 -26.49
C LYS A 342 19.41 0.97 -26.06
N ILE A 343 18.66 1.72 -26.87
CA ILE A 343 17.23 1.99 -26.75
C ILE A 343 16.58 1.70 -28.11
N ASP A 344 15.54 0.87 -28.17
CA ASP A 344 14.93 0.40 -29.44
C ASP A 344 14.56 1.55 -30.37
N TRP A 345 13.90 2.56 -29.81
CA TRP A 345 13.52 3.77 -30.54
C TRP A 345 13.91 5.01 -29.77
N ASN A 346 15.05 5.59 -30.14
CA ASN A 346 15.49 6.87 -29.61
C ASN A 346 15.30 8.02 -30.62
N LEU A 347 14.27 8.83 -30.40
CA LEU A 347 14.04 10.13 -31.06
C LEU A 347 14.39 11.32 -30.16
N GLY A 348 14.66 11.05 -28.88
CA GLY A 348 15.02 12.02 -27.86
C GLY A 348 16.53 12.20 -27.65
N THR A 349 16.88 12.88 -26.56
CA THR A 349 18.28 13.07 -26.14
C THR A 349 18.63 12.19 -24.95
N ILE A 350 19.88 11.74 -24.91
CA ILE A 350 20.42 10.92 -23.83
C ILE A 350 21.79 11.47 -23.44
N ASP A 351 22.01 11.72 -22.16
CA ASP A 351 23.32 12.12 -21.63
C ASP A 351 24.37 11.02 -21.82
N ALA A 352 25.59 11.42 -22.18
CA ALA A 352 26.70 10.49 -22.41
C ALA A 352 27.19 9.75 -21.15
N THR A 353 26.73 10.17 -19.96
CA THR A 353 27.05 9.57 -18.67
C THR A 353 26.08 8.47 -18.27
N ILE A 354 24.94 8.32 -18.96
CA ILE A 354 24.06 7.17 -18.79
C ILE A 354 24.77 5.95 -19.35
N THR A 355 24.81 4.88 -18.57
CA THR A 355 25.37 3.61 -19.03
C THR A 355 24.26 2.69 -19.48
N PHE A 356 24.58 1.80 -20.40
CA PHE A 356 23.66 0.77 -20.84
C PHE A 356 24.22 -0.56 -20.41
N CYS A 357 23.39 -1.35 -19.76
CA CYS A 357 23.76 -2.71 -19.48
C CYS A 357 23.89 -3.38 -20.84
N GLY A 358 25.11 -3.81 -21.17
CA GLY A 358 25.20 -4.89 -22.14
C GLY A 358 24.35 -5.99 -21.54
N LEU A 359 23.32 -6.44 -22.26
CA LEU A 359 22.82 -7.78 -22.06
C LEU A 359 24.07 -8.62 -21.82
N THR A 360 24.24 -9.10 -20.59
CA THR A 360 24.63 -10.48 -20.49
C THR A 360 23.46 -11.19 -21.14
N THR A 361 23.50 -11.24 -22.48
CA THR A 361 23.17 -12.45 -23.19
C THR A 361 23.63 -13.52 -22.24
N VAL A 362 22.77 -14.49 -21.90
CA VAL A 362 23.27 -15.82 -21.52
C VAL A 362 24.52 -15.94 -22.33
N ALA A 363 25.70 -15.87 -21.71
CA ALA A 363 26.90 -15.78 -22.49
C ALA A 363 26.69 -16.93 -23.46
N GLU A 364 26.56 -16.66 -24.77
CA GLU A 364 26.93 -17.67 -25.72
C GLU A 364 28.33 -17.90 -25.25
N LEU A 365 28.50 -18.92 -24.41
CA LEU A 365 29.50 -18.94 -23.36
C LEU A 365 30.76 -18.85 -24.14
N ASP A 366 31.35 -17.64 -24.22
CA ASP A 366 32.01 -17.14 -25.42
C ASP A 366 32.96 -18.20 -25.88
N LYS A 367 32.52 -19.11 -26.80
CA LYS A 367 32.87 -20.56 -26.82
C LYS A 367 34.31 -20.61 -26.43
N SER A 368 34.61 -20.78 -25.14
CA SER A 368 35.99 -20.52 -24.69
C SER A 368 36.77 -21.49 -25.55
N THR A 369 37.61 -20.95 -26.43
CA THR A 369 37.94 -21.66 -27.67
C THR A 369 38.92 -22.76 -27.30
N PHE A 370 38.39 -23.84 -26.72
CA PHE A 370 39.11 -25.02 -26.37
C PHE A 370 39.51 -25.62 -27.69
N SER A 371 40.80 -25.55 -27.97
CA SER A 371 41.40 -26.24 -29.10
C SER A 371 41.51 -27.70 -28.71
N VAL A 372 40.63 -28.52 -29.28
CA VAL A 372 40.65 -29.98 -29.12
C VAL A 372 41.30 -30.59 -30.36
N TYR A 373 42.53 -31.09 -30.23
CA TYR A 373 43.31 -31.59 -31.37
C TYR A 373 44.34 -32.67 -31.01
N PRO A 374 44.68 -33.58 -31.94
CA PRO A 374 44.02 -33.75 -33.24
C PRO A 374 42.63 -34.39 -33.07
N ASN A 375 41.71 -34.02 -33.96
CA ASN A 375 40.40 -34.66 -34.08
C ASN A 375 40.05 -34.74 -35.58
N PRO A 376 40.10 -35.92 -36.23
CA PRO A 376 40.27 -37.27 -35.65
C PRO A 376 41.62 -37.54 -34.97
N THR A 377 41.68 -38.54 -34.09
CA THR A 377 42.87 -38.94 -33.31
C THR A 377 43.19 -40.44 -33.43
N LYS A 378 44.46 -40.82 -33.22
CA LYS A 378 44.88 -42.22 -33.01
C LYS A 378 44.83 -42.66 -31.54
N GLY A 379 44.45 -41.77 -30.63
CA GLY A 379 44.32 -42.06 -29.21
C GLY A 379 44.58 -40.88 -28.30
N ILE A 380 45.52 -39.99 -28.62
CA ILE A 380 45.88 -38.85 -27.76
C ILE A 380 45.19 -37.60 -28.28
N VAL A 381 44.51 -36.85 -27.39
CA VAL A 381 43.84 -35.58 -27.71
C VAL A 381 44.26 -34.52 -26.70
N ASN A 382 44.74 -33.39 -27.21
CA ASN A 382 45.08 -32.21 -26.42
C ASN A 382 43.88 -31.27 -26.32
N ILE A 383 43.78 -30.58 -25.20
CA ILE A 383 42.67 -29.72 -24.79
C ILE A 383 43.28 -28.38 -24.35
N GLY A 384 43.59 -27.52 -25.32
CA GLY A 384 44.24 -26.23 -25.07
C GLY A 384 45.62 -26.32 -24.40
N SER A 385 46.05 -25.22 -23.78
CA SER A 385 47.35 -25.12 -23.08
C SER A 385 47.26 -25.24 -21.56
N GLN A 386 46.06 -25.11 -20.97
CA GLN A 386 45.82 -25.16 -19.52
C GLN A 386 45.08 -26.43 -19.12
N GLN A 387 45.36 -26.97 -17.94
CA GLN A 387 44.66 -28.13 -17.39
C GLN A 387 43.20 -27.78 -17.06
N GLN A 388 42.28 -28.71 -17.32
CA GLN A 388 40.85 -28.53 -17.10
C GLN A 388 40.22 -29.80 -16.54
N PHE A 389 39.06 -29.69 -15.87
CA PHE A 389 38.28 -30.86 -15.49
C PHE A 389 37.62 -31.43 -16.74
N VAL A 390 37.99 -32.64 -17.13
CA VAL A 390 37.56 -33.29 -18.37
C VAL A 390 36.91 -34.62 -18.09
N GLU A 391 35.87 -34.93 -18.85
CA GLU A 391 35.17 -36.21 -18.85
C GLU A 391 35.02 -36.71 -20.28
N VAL A 392 35.29 -38.00 -20.50
CA VAL A 392 35.11 -38.64 -21.80
C VAL A 392 34.05 -39.72 -21.69
N TYR A 393 33.06 -39.65 -22.57
CA TYR A 393 31.97 -40.59 -22.65
C TYR A 393 31.98 -41.35 -23.98
N SER A 394 31.57 -42.62 -23.96
CA SER A 394 31.21 -43.35 -25.17
C SER A 394 29.87 -42.88 -25.74
N ILE A 395 29.54 -43.31 -26.97
CA ILE A 395 28.32 -42.92 -27.67
C ILE A 395 27.01 -43.37 -26.97
N ASP A 396 27.07 -44.43 -26.16
CA ASP A 396 25.97 -44.93 -25.33
C ASP A 396 25.87 -44.20 -23.97
N GLY A 397 26.70 -43.18 -23.73
CA GLY A 397 26.66 -42.34 -22.53
C GLY A 397 27.42 -42.89 -21.33
N LYS A 398 28.20 -43.96 -21.47
CA LYS A 398 29.05 -44.48 -20.38
C LYS A 398 30.29 -43.61 -20.18
N LEU A 399 30.56 -43.21 -18.94
CA LEU A 399 31.78 -42.50 -18.56
C LEU A 399 33.00 -43.45 -18.67
N LEU A 400 34.01 -43.02 -19.41
CA LEU A 400 35.25 -43.78 -19.66
C LEU A 400 36.45 -43.21 -18.92
N LEU A 401 36.56 -41.87 -18.86
CA LEU A 401 37.66 -41.16 -18.23
C LEU A 401 37.15 -39.89 -17.59
N GLN A 402 37.68 -39.55 -16.41
CA GLN A 402 37.48 -38.27 -15.73
C GLN A 402 38.81 -37.85 -15.11
N ASP A 403 39.30 -36.65 -15.40
CA ASP A 403 40.60 -36.17 -14.91
C ASP A 403 40.70 -34.63 -14.90
N PHE A 404 41.73 -34.07 -14.25
CA PHE A 404 42.09 -32.64 -14.34
C PHE A 404 43.38 -32.50 -15.17
N THR A 405 43.24 -32.33 -16.49
CA THR A 405 44.35 -32.42 -17.45
C THR A 405 44.11 -31.53 -18.68
N ASN A 406 45.17 -31.23 -19.44
CA ASN A 406 45.09 -30.61 -20.77
C ASN A 406 45.30 -31.63 -21.91
N GLN A 407 45.40 -32.92 -21.58
CA GLN A 407 45.54 -33.99 -22.55
C GLN A 407 44.86 -35.26 -22.04
N ILE A 408 44.10 -35.91 -22.92
CA ILE A 408 43.46 -37.20 -22.66
C ILE A 408 44.04 -38.28 -23.57
N ASN A 409 44.07 -39.52 -23.07
CA ASN A 409 44.50 -40.68 -23.85
C ASN A 409 43.38 -41.72 -23.92
N ILE A 410 42.74 -41.80 -25.09
CA ILE A 410 41.75 -42.81 -25.46
C ILE A 410 42.34 -43.95 -26.31
N GLY A 411 43.66 -44.09 -26.34
CA GLY A 411 44.40 -45.12 -27.10
C GLY A 411 44.00 -46.55 -26.79
N ASN A 412 43.53 -46.82 -25.56
CA ASN A 412 43.11 -48.15 -25.12
C ASN A 412 41.64 -48.49 -25.40
N TYR A 413 40.84 -47.54 -25.91
CA TYR A 413 39.44 -47.78 -26.27
C TYR A 413 39.26 -48.16 -27.75
N GLN A 414 38.09 -48.64 -28.17
CA GLN A 414 37.87 -49.03 -29.57
C GLN A 414 37.85 -47.82 -30.52
N SER A 415 38.15 -48.01 -31.81
CA SER A 415 37.94 -46.95 -32.80
C SER A 415 36.45 -46.59 -32.88
N GLY A 416 36.13 -45.31 -32.94
CA GLY A 416 34.74 -44.85 -32.83
C GLY A 416 34.59 -43.42 -32.36
N MET A 417 33.34 -43.05 -32.09
CA MET A 417 32.95 -41.72 -31.66
C MET A 417 32.86 -41.62 -30.13
N TYR A 418 33.39 -40.53 -29.58
CA TYR A 418 33.38 -40.21 -28.17
C TYR A 418 32.92 -38.77 -27.95
N PHE A 419 32.39 -38.47 -26.76
CA PHE A 419 32.08 -37.11 -26.33
C PHE A 419 33.05 -36.68 -25.24
N LEU A 420 33.78 -35.59 -25.49
CA LEU A 420 34.56 -34.90 -24.48
C LEU A 420 33.71 -33.79 -23.88
N ILE A 421 33.67 -33.72 -22.55
CA ILE A 421 33.02 -32.66 -21.78
C ILE A 421 34.09 -32.01 -20.90
N ILE A 422 34.13 -30.68 -20.88
CA ILE A 422 34.99 -29.88 -20.01
C ILE A 422 34.09 -29.18 -18.99
N LYS A 423 34.48 -29.19 -17.72
CA LYS A 423 33.71 -28.63 -16.59
C LYS A 423 34.52 -27.60 -15.80
N ASP A 424 33.82 -26.75 -15.06
CA ASP A 424 34.43 -25.87 -14.06
C ASP A 424 34.70 -26.63 -12.74
N GLN A 425 35.23 -25.91 -11.75
CA GLN A 425 35.55 -26.46 -10.43
C GLN A 425 34.29 -26.82 -9.60
N GLU A 426 33.12 -26.31 -9.99
CA GLU A 426 31.83 -26.54 -9.33
C GLU A 426 31.06 -27.70 -9.99
N GLY A 427 31.57 -28.22 -11.12
CA GLY A 427 31.01 -29.35 -11.86
C GLY A 427 30.06 -28.94 -13.00
N ASN A 428 29.92 -27.64 -13.28
CA ASN A 428 29.10 -27.16 -14.38
C ASN A 428 29.81 -27.40 -15.73
N GLN A 429 29.07 -27.79 -16.75
CA GLN A 429 29.61 -28.03 -18.09
C GLN A 429 29.99 -26.71 -18.77
N LEU A 430 31.28 -26.54 -19.07
CA LEU A 430 31.82 -25.40 -19.81
C LEU A 430 31.85 -25.64 -21.33
N TYR A 431 32.15 -26.87 -21.76
CA TYR A 431 32.34 -27.17 -23.19
C TYR A 431 32.07 -28.64 -23.50
N LYS A 432 31.60 -28.92 -24.73
CA LYS A 432 31.38 -30.28 -25.23
C LYS A 432 31.81 -30.39 -26.68
N GLU A 433 32.59 -31.43 -27.00
CA GLU A 433 33.08 -31.68 -28.36
C GLU A 433 33.02 -33.17 -28.70
N LYS A 434 32.77 -33.47 -29.98
CA LYS A 434 32.75 -34.83 -30.50
C LYS A 434 34.15 -35.20 -30.97
N ILE A 435 34.73 -36.26 -30.41
CA ILE A 435 36.05 -36.79 -30.81
C ILE A 435 35.86 -38.05 -31.63
N ILE A 436 36.59 -38.18 -32.73
CA ILE A 436 36.64 -39.38 -33.56
C ILE A 436 38.00 -40.06 -33.37
N LYS A 437 38.00 -41.30 -32.88
CA LYS A 437 39.19 -42.14 -32.85
C LYS A 437 39.20 -43.08 -34.06
N GLU A 438 40.27 -43.01 -34.84
CA GLU A 438 40.54 -43.91 -35.98
C GLU A 438 41.25 -45.19 -35.54
#